data_AF-V4BFP6-F1
#
_entry.id   AF-V4BFP6-F1
#
_cell.length_a   1.000
_cell.length_b   1.000
_cell.length_c   1.000
_cell.angle_alpha   90.00
_cell.angle_beta   90.00
_cell.angle_gamma   90.00
#
_symmetry.space_group_name_H-M   'P 1'
#
loop_
_entity.id
_entity.type
_entity.pdbx_description
1 polymer ?
#
loop_
_entity_poly.entity_id
_entity_poly.type
_entity_poly.pdbx_seq_one_letter_code
_entity_poly.pdbx_strand_id
1 'polypeptide(L)'
;ALVGMMMYNPETNEIAKPSELLNGVRAYMNVLQSIENYVHVDMARVFNNVLPQQTQPTDSTGEKTITANYTNWYLEVLLRRVTCNAGHIVYSPSQKAFVSIDHSEGQFFAAEEFADLTELRALSELIGPYGVKYMGERLVLNIASQVDELK
;
A
#
# COMPACT_ATOMS: atom_id res chain seq x y z
N ALA A 1 2.06 -13.10 -9.14
CA ALA A 1 1.25 -13.72 -8.06
C ALA A 1 0.99 -12.74 -6.91
N LEU A 2 2.02 -12.30 -6.17
CA LEU A 2 1.92 -11.31 -5.07
C LEU A 2 1.19 -10.02 -5.46
N VAL A 3 1.56 -9.41 -6.60
CA VAL A 3 0.89 -8.21 -7.13
C VAL A 3 -0.60 -8.47 -7.46
N GLY A 4 -0.97 -9.70 -7.80
CA GLY A 4 -2.36 -10.08 -8.04
C GLY A 4 -3.20 -10.17 -6.75
N MET A 5 -2.58 -10.48 -5.61
CA MET A 5 -3.26 -10.55 -4.31
C MET A 5 -3.69 -9.18 -3.78
N MET A 6 -3.07 -8.11 -4.30
CA MET A 6 -3.43 -6.73 -4.00
C MET A 6 -4.76 -6.32 -4.68
N MET A 7 -5.26 -7.12 -5.64
CA MET A 7 -6.52 -6.89 -6.35
C MET A 7 -6.65 -5.45 -6.87
N TYR A 8 -5.52 -4.85 -7.27
CA TYR A 8 -5.50 -3.46 -7.69
C TYR A 8 -6.21 -3.30 -9.03
N ASN A 9 -7.30 -2.54 -9.02
CA ASN A 9 -8.03 -2.19 -10.21
C ASN A 9 -7.92 -0.67 -10.46
N PRO A 10 -7.15 -0.24 -11.48
CA PRO A 10 -6.96 1.17 -11.79
C PRO A 10 -8.25 1.85 -12.31
N GLU A 11 -9.23 1.09 -12.81
CA GLU A 11 -10.50 1.64 -13.30
C GLU A 11 -11.45 1.98 -12.16
N THR A 12 -11.50 1.15 -11.12
CA THR A 12 -12.37 1.35 -9.95
C THR A 12 -11.67 2.03 -8.77
N ASN A 13 -10.35 2.22 -8.84
CA ASN A 13 -9.49 2.69 -7.74
C ASN A 13 -9.57 1.80 -6.50
N GLU A 14 -9.85 0.51 -6.69
CA GLU A 14 -9.92 -0.47 -5.61
C GLU A 14 -8.54 -1.10 -5.40
N ILE A 15 -8.20 -1.28 -4.14
CA ILE A 15 -6.99 -1.97 -3.69
C ILE A 15 -7.34 -2.75 -2.42
N ALA A 16 -6.72 -3.91 -2.22
CA ALA A 16 -6.84 -4.65 -0.97
C ALA A 16 -6.28 -3.82 0.21
N LYS A 17 -6.78 -4.08 1.42
CA LYS A 17 -6.20 -3.45 2.62
C LYS A 17 -4.78 -3.99 2.84
N PRO A 18 -3.80 -3.15 3.24
CA PRO A 18 -2.45 -3.61 3.55
C PRO A 18 -2.40 -4.81 4.51
N SER A 19 -3.24 -4.84 5.54
CA SER A 19 -3.33 -5.94 6.51
C SER A 19 -3.84 -7.24 5.89
N GLU A 20 -4.85 -7.16 5.01
CA GLU A 20 -5.39 -8.30 4.26
C GLU A 20 -4.33 -8.89 3.33
N LEU A 21 -3.63 -8.03 2.59
CA LEU A 21 -2.52 -8.45 1.75
C LEU A 21 -1.42 -9.11 2.58
N LEU A 22 -1.00 -8.50 3.69
CA LEU A 22 0.03 -9.05 4.57
C LEU A 22 -0.35 -10.43 5.12
N ASN A 23 -1.60 -10.61 5.54
CA ASN A 23 -2.10 -11.91 5.98
C ASN A 23 -2.09 -12.93 4.84
N GLY A 24 -2.49 -12.53 3.64
CA GLY A 24 -2.40 -13.35 2.43
C GLY A 24 -0.96 -13.77 2.12
N VAL A 25 0.00 -12.85 2.18
CA VAL A 25 1.43 -13.14 1.97
C VAL A 25 1.94 -14.13 3.01
N ARG A 26 1.64 -13.90 4.29
CA ARG A 26 2.05 -14.82 5.38
C ARG A 26 1.46 -16.22 5.20
N ALA A 27 0.18 -16.32 4.84
CA ALA A 27 -0.45 -17.60 4.55
C ALA A 27 0.23 -18.31 3.37
N TYR A 28 0.52 -17.58 2.29
CA TYR A 28 1.22 -18.12 1.13
C TYR A 28 2.65 -18.58 1.46
N MET A 29 3.37 -17.81 2.28
CA MET A 29 4.70 -18.18 2.77
C MET A 29 4.66 -19.47 3.59
N ASN A 30 3.70 -19.61 4.52
CA ASN A 30 3.55 -20.81 5.33
C ASN A 30 3.28 -22.05 4.48
N VAL A 31 2.41 -21.94 3.46
CA VAL A 31 2.12 -23.05 2.54
C VAL A 31 3.35 -23.40 1.73
N LEU A 32 4.06 -22.43 1.15
CA LEU A 32 5.28 -22.70 0.38
C LEU A 32 6.38 -23.31 1.24
N GLN A 33 6.55 -22.84 2.48
CA GLN A 33 7.51 -23.43 3.41
C GLN A 33 7.13 -24.87 3.79
N SER A 34 5.85 -25.22 3.82
CA SER A 34 5.44 -26.62 4.04
C SER A 34 5.87 -27.56 2.90
N ILE A 35 6.01 -27.03 1.67
CA ILE A 35 6.45 -27.80 0.48
C ILE A 35 7.93 -28.18 0.58
N GLU A 36 8.74 -27.41 1.30
CA GLU A 36 10.16 -27.72 1.56
C GLU A 36 10.35 -29.10 2.23
N ASN A 37 9.35 -29.58 2.98
CA ASN A 37 9.37 -30.91 3.57
C ASN A 37 9.20 -32.04 2.55
N TYR A 38 8.64 -31.73 1.37
CA TYR A 38 8.34 -32.71 0.32
C TYR A 38 9.28 -32.60 -0.88
N VAL A 39 9.87 -31.43 -1.10
CA VAL A 39 10.79 -31.15 -2.20
C VAL A 39 12.01 -30.42 -1.65
N HIS A 40 13.22 -30.86 -2.01
CA HIS A 40 14.48 -30.27 -1.55
C HIS A 40 14.76 -28.92 -2.24
N VAL A 41 13.90 -27.93 -1.99
CA VAL A 41 13.98 -26.56 -2.51
C VAL A 41 14.06 -25.61 -1.32
N ASP A 42 15.09 -24.78 -1.32
CA ASP A 42 15.29 -23.73 -0.33
C ASP A 42 14.28 -22.59 -0.56
N MET A 43 13.17 -22.63 0.17
CA MET A 43 12.11 -21.62 0.08
C MET A 43 12.53 -20.28 0.68
N ALA A 44 13.43 -20.28 1.67
CA ALA A 44 13.97 -19.04 2.24
C ALA A 44 14.72 -18.23 1.17
N ARG A 45 15.49 -18.91 0.29
CA ARG A 45 16.15 -18.26 -0.85
C ARG A 45 15.15 -17.70 -1.87
N VAL A 46 14.03 -18.39 -2.11
CA VAL A 46 12.97 -17.88 -3.00
C VAL A 46 12.37 -16.59 -2.42
N PHE A 47 12.04 -16.55 -1.12
CA PHE A 47 11.51 -15.34 -0.48
C PHE A 47 12.50 -14.18 -0.49
N ASN A 48 13.79 -14.46 -0.24
CA ASN A 48 14.86 -13.45 -0.29
C ASN A 48 15.09 -12.88 -1.69
N ASN A 49 14.67 -13.57 -2.75
CA ASN A 49 14.72 -13.02 -4.10
C ASN A 49 13.47 -12.23 -4.47
N VAL A 50 12.28 -12.64 -3.99
CA VAL A 50 11.00 -12.06 -4.39
C VAL A 50 10.60 -10.87 -3.52
N LEU A 51 10.65 -11.00 -2.19
CA LEU A 51 10.15 -9.97 -1.28
C LEU A 51 10.95 -8.67 -1.38
N PRO A 52 12.30 -8.67 -1.44
CA PRO A 52 13.05 -7.43 -1.62
C PRO A 52 12.76 -6.72 -2.94
N GLN A 53 12.47 -7.46 -4.02
CA GLN A 53 12.07 -6.84 -5.28
C GLN A 53 10.75 -6.06 -5.15
N GLN A 54 9.81 -6.54 -4.33
CA GLN A 54 8.54 -5.84 -4.11
C GLN A 54 8.67 -4.53 -3.32
N THR A 55 9.82 -4.30 -2.65
CA THR A 55 10.15 -3.04 -1.94
C THR A 55 10.63 -1.93 -2.87
N GLN A 56 11.01 -2.28 -4.11
CA GLN A 56 11.44 -1.33 -5.14
C GLN A 56 10.22 -0.85 -5.94
N PRO A 57 10.25 0.29 -6.63
CA PRO A 57 9.11 0.75 -7.45
C PRO A 57 8.82 -0.15 -8.66
N THR A 58 9.85 -0.77 -9.22
CA THR A 58 9.74 -1.71 -10.36
C THR A 58 10.45 -3.01 -10.02
N ASP A 59 9.91 -4.12 -10.51
CA ASP A 59 10.56 -5.42 -10.39
C ASP A 59 11.65 -5.63 -11.45
N SER A 60 12.27 -6.81 -11.44
CA SER A 60 13.32 -7.20 -12.39
C SER A 60 12.84 -7.27 -13.86
N THR A 61 11.53 -7.31 -14.09
CA THR A 61 10.91 -7.30 -15.42
C THR A 61 10.46 -5.90 -15.85
N GLY A 62 10.57 -4.90 -14.97
CA GLY A 62 10.12 -3.53 -15.21
C GLY A 62 8.65 -3.28 -14.82
N GLU A 63 7.98 -4.26 -14.24
CA GLU A 63 6.57 -4.15 -13.85
C GLU A 63 6.41 -3.46 -12.50
N LYS A 64 5.26 -2.82 -12.28
CA LYS A 64 4.96 -2.12 -11.03
C LYS A 64 4.78 -3.10 -9.88
N THR A 65 5.49 -2.85 -8.79
CA THR A 65 5.44 -3.66 -7.57
C THR A 65 4.32 -3.22 -6.63
N ILE A 66 4.18 -3.95 -5.52
CA ILE A 66 3.35 -3.56 -4.36
C ILE A 66 3.69 -2.12 -3.93
N THR A 67 4.98 -1.78 -3.80
CA THR A 67 5.42 -0.44 -3.39
C THR A 67 4.91 0.66 -4.31
N ALA A 68 5.07 0.51 -5.63
CA ALA A 68 4.62 1.53 -6.58
C ALA A 68 3.10 1.69 -6.58
N ASN A 69 2.36 0.58 -6.52
CA ASN A 69 0.90 0.61 -6.59
C ASN A 69 0.26 1.20 -5.33
N TYR A 70 0.70 0.79 -4.12
CA TYR A 70 0.21 1.43 -2.89
C TYR A 70 0.62 2.89 -2.81
N THR A 71 1.87 3.23 -3.16
CA THR A 71 2.31 4.63 -3.19
C THR A 71 1.43 5.47 -4.12
N ASN A 72 1.11 4.95 -5.30
CA ASN A 72 0.22 5.63 -6.24
C ASN A 72 -1.20 5.77 -5.67
N TRP A 73 -1.76 4.71 -5.08
CA TRP A 73 -3.10 4.74 -4.51
C TRP A 73 -3.23 5.74 -3.36
N TYR A 74 -2.28 5.75 -2.41
CA TYR A 74 -2.31 6.72 -1.29
C TYR A 74 -2.21 8.17 -1.79
N LEU A 75 -1.41 8.44 -2.83
CA LEU A 75 -1.26 9.80 -3.38
C LEU A 75 -2.45 10.23 -4.23
N GLU A 76 -2.81 9.42 -5.23
CA GLU A 76 -3.79 9.79 -6.27
C GLU A 76 -5.24 9.53 -5.88
N VAL A 77 -5.47 8.65 -4.92
CA VAL A 77 -6.83 8.29 -4.48
C VAL A 77 -7.10 8.87 -3.09
N LEU A 78 -6.33 8.48 -2.08
CA LEU A 78 -6.61 8.91 -0.70
C LEU A 78 -6.33 10.40 -0.50
N LEU A 79 -5.11 10.86 -0.75
CA LEU A 79 -4.74 12.26 -0.50
C LEU A 79 -5.41 13.23 -1.48
N ARG A 80 -5.59 12.83 -2.74
CA ARG A 80 -6.36 13.62 -3.70
C ARG A 80 -7.80 13.84 -3.23
N ARG A 81 -8.46 12.82 -2.65
CA ARG A 81 -9.79 12.98 -2.06
C ARG A 81 -9.78 13.87 -0.82
N VAL A 82 -8.78 13.74 0.06
CA VAL A 82 -8.60 14.65 1.21
C VAL A 82 -8.53 16.12 0.75
N THR A 83 -7.86 16.37 -0.38
CA THR A 83 -7.67 17.72 -0.92
C THR A 83 -8.89 18.24 -1.69
N CYS A 84 -9.46 17.43 -2.59
CA CYS A 84 -10.57 17.84 -3.48
C CYS A 84 -11.94 17.79 -2.80
N ASN A 85 -12.16 16.89 -1.85
CA ASN A 85 -13.42 16.72 -1.13
C ASN A 85 -13.26 17.24 0.30
N ALA A 86 -12.94 18.53 0.42
CA ALA A 86 -12.74 19.20 1.69
C ALA A 86 -13.93 18.99 2.64
N GLY A 87 -13.67 18.39 3.80
CA GLY A 87 -14.68 18.09 4.83
C GLY A 87 -15.17 16.65 4.87
N HIS A 88 -14.88 15.82 3.87
CA HIS A 88 -15.30 14.41 3.87
C HIS A 88 -14.30 13.46 4.55
N ILE A 89 -13.00 13.77 4.49
CA ILE A 89 -11.95 12.99 5.15
C ILE A 89 -11.09 13.96 5.96
N VAL A 90 -10.90 13.66 7.24
CA VAL A 90 -10.05 14.47 8.14
C VAL A 90 -9.06 13.60 8.87
N TYR A 91 -7.90 14.16 9.20
CA TYR A 91 -6.97 13.52 10.12
C TYR A 91 -7.43 13.72 11.57
N SER A 92 -7.63 12.62 12.29
CA SER A 92 -8.01 12.63 13.72
C SER A 92 -6.78 12.32 14.59
N PRO A 93 -6.26 13.29 15.36
CA PRO A 93 -5.10 13.06 16.23
C PRO A 93 -5.35 12.05 17.35
N SER A 94 -6.59 11.92 17.82
CA SER A 94 -6.97 10.99 18.89
C SER A 94 -6.95 9.54 18.42
N GLN A 95 -7.35 9.29 17.17
CA GLN A 95 -7.34 7.97 16.55
C GLN A 95 -6.05 7.67 15.78
N LYS A 96 -5.22 8.69 15.51
CA LYS A 96 -4.01 8.60 14.67
C LYS A 96 -4.30 8.00 13.29
N ALA A 97 -5.44 8.40 12.72
CA ALA A 97 -5.95 7.87 11.46
C ALA A 97 -6.63 8.97 10.66
N PHE A 98 -6.74 8.77 9.35
CA PHE A 98 -7.70 9.51 8.54
C PHE A 98 -9.08 8.91 8.73
N VAL A 99 -10.08 9.74 9.00
CA VAL A 99 -11.45 9.34 9.30
C VAL A 99 -12.39 9.99 8.30
N SER A 100 -13.29 9.20 7.75
CA SER A 100 -14.38 9.70 6.91
C SER A 100 -15.49 10.32 7.78
N ILE A 101 -15.84 11.59 7.56
CA ILE A 101 -16.88 12.29 8.35
C ILE A 101 -18.29 12.01 7.84
N ASP A 102 -18.46 11.90 6.53
CA ASP A 102 -19.78 11.78 5.91
C ASP A 102 -19.84 10.62 4.93
N HIS A 103 -20.54 9.55 5.32
CA HIS A 103 -20.78 8.34 4.53
C HIS A 103 -21.87 8.53 3.47
N SER A 104 -21.97 9.74 2.90
CA SER A 104 -22.84 10.01 1.76
C SER A 104 -22.60 9.02 0.61
N GLU A 105 -23.65 8.67 -0.14
CA GLU A 105 -23.75 7.52 -1.08
C GLU A 105 -22.76 7.48 -2.27
N GLY A 106 -21.71 8.33 -2.28
CA GLY A 106 -20.62 8.30 -3.26
C GLY A 106 -19.25 7.89 -2.69
N GLN A 107 -19.15 7.55 -1.41
CA GLN A 107 -17.86 7.18 -0.79
C GLN A 107 -17.49 5.72 -1.07
N PHE A 108 -16.62 5.51 -2.07
CA PHE A 108 -16.14 4.19 -2.47
C PHE A 108 -15.32 3.42 -1.40
N PHE A 109 -14.76 4.11 -0.39
CA PHE A 109 -14.04 3.46 0.72
C PHE A 109 -13.98 4.36 1.96
N ALA A 110 -13.93 3.74 3.14
CA ALA A 110 -13.71 4.42 4.42
C ALA A 110 -12.21 4.65 4.64
N ALA A 111 -11.79 5.90 4.89
CA ALA A 111 -10.36 6.24 5.00
C ALA A 111 -9.69 5.54 6.19
N GLU A 112 -10.43 5.32 7.29
CA GLU A 112 -9.92 4.63 8.47
C GLU A 112 -9.53 3.18 8.19
N GLU A 113 -10.15 2.53 7.21
CA GLU A 113 -9.85 1.14 6.86
C GLU A 113 -8.56 0.96 6.05
N PHE A 114 -7.93 2.06 5.63
CA PHE A 114 -6.72 2.05 4.82
C PHE A 114 -5.58 2.87 5.45
N ALA A 115 -5.89 3.79 6.35
CA ALA A 115 -4.92 4.72 6.92
C ALA A 115 -5.03 4.86 8.45
N ASP A 116 -5.41 3.79 9.14
CA ASP A 116 -5.19 3.68 10.59
C ASP A 116 -3.76 3.22 10.90
N LEU A 117 -3.45 3.15 12.20
CA LEU A 117 -2.14 2.69 12.66
C LEU A 117 -1.85 1.23 12.26
N THR A 118 -2.86 0.38 12.18
CA THR A 118 -2.71 -1.05 11.86
C THR A 118 -2.33 -1.25 10.40
N GLU A 119 -3.03 -0.58 9.51
CA GLU A 119 -2.83 -0.63 8.06
C GLU A 119 -1.51 0.01 7.66
N LEU A 120 -1.17 1.18 8.23
CA LEU A 120 0.13 1.81 7.95
C LEU A 120 1.31 0.97 8.45
N ARG A 121 1.13 0.25 9.57
CA ARG A 121 2.12 -0.74 10.04
C ARG A 121 2.22 -1.92 9.09
N ALA A 122 1.10 -2.51 8.69
CA ALA A 122 1.08 -3.62 7.75
C ALA A 122 1.72 -3.24 6.40
N LEU A 123 1.43 -2.03 5.91
CA LEU A 123 2.06 -1.46 4.73
C LEU A 123 3.57 -1.34 4.91
N SER A 124 4.04 -0.78 6.02
CA SER A 124 5.49 -0.65 6.29
C SER A 124 6.21 -2.00 6.36
N GLU A 125 5.54 -3.06 6.82
CA GLU A 125 6.09 -4.42 6.83
C GLU A 125 6.17 -4.99 5.40
N LEU A 126 5.15 -4.75 4.58
CA LEU A 126 5.10 -5.20 3.19
C LEU A 126 6.14 -4.53 2.29
N ILE A 127 6.26 -3.20 2.36
CA ILE A 127 7.12 -2.42 1.47
C ILE A 127 8.52 -2.20 2.04
N GLY A 128 8.72 -2.46 3.33
CA GLY A 128 9.99 -2.32 4.02
C GLY A 128 10.56 -0.89 4.03
N PRO A 129 11.80 -0.71 4.52
CA PRO A 129 12.41 0.62 4.63
C PRO A 129 12.62 1.30 3.27
N TYR A 130 12.92 0.54 2.21
CA TYR A 130 13.10 1.09 0.87
C TYR A 130 11.79 1.63 0.29
N GLY A 131 10.70 0.88 0.42
CA GLY A 131 9.40 1.33 -0.05
C GLY A 131 8.85 2.51 0.75
N VAL A 132 9.05 2.52 2.07
CA VAL A 132 8.68 3.67 2.93
C VAL A 132 9.45 4.91 2.53
N LYS A 133 10.76 4.79 2.25
CA LYS A 133 11.58 5.91 1.75
C LYS A 133 11.04 6.43 0.42
N TYR A 134 10.77 5.54 -0.53
CA TYR A 134 10.20 5.90 -1.84
C TYR A 134 8.86 6.63 -1.69
N MET A 135 7.95 6.09 -0.87
CA MET A 135 6.66 6.72 -0.60
C MET A 135 6.83 8.12 0.02
N GLY A 136 7.76 8.26 0.97
CA GLY A 136 8.11 9.55 1.59
C GLY A 136 8.63 10.58 0.58
N GLU A 137 9.54 10.19 -0.31
CA GLU A 137 10.04 11.06 -1.38
C GLU A 137 8.91 11.53 -2.30
N ARG A 138 8.00 10.63 -2.67
CA ARG A 138 6.83 10.97 -3.51
C ARG A 138 5.84 11.91 -2.80
N LEU A 139 5.64 11.75 -1.50
CA LEU A 139 4.83 12.67 -0.69
C LEU A 139 5.44 14.07 -0.65
N VAL A 140 6.75 14.18 -0.42
CA VAL A 140 7.46 15.47 -0.41
C VAL A 140 7.38 16.16 -1.77
N LEU A 141 7.52 15.40 -2.86
CA LEU A 141 7.35 15.93 -4.22
C LEU A 141 5.93 16.48 -4.46
N ASN A 142 4.90 15.79 -3.98
CA ASN A 142 3.52 16.28 -4.09
C ASN A 142 3.34 17.60 -3.32
N ILE A 143 3.85 17.69 -2.09
CA ILE A 143 3.82 18.92 -1.29
C ILE A 143 4.57 20.05 -2.01
N ALA A 144 5.76 19.78 -2.56
CA ALA A 144 6.53 20.77 -3.28
C ALA A 144 5.78 21.33 -4.50
N SER A 145 5.05 20.48 -5.23
CA SER A 145 4.17 20.90 -6.32
C SER A 145 3.07 21.84 -5.84
N GLN A 146 2.38 21.49 -4.75
CA GLN A 146 1.32 22.33 -4.18
C GLN A 146 1.85 23.69 -3.68
N VAL A 147 3.07 23.72 -3.12
CA VAL A 147 3.70 24.96 -2.68
C VAL A 147 4.08 25.86 -3.86
N ASP A 148 4.48 25.30 -5.00
CA ASP A 148 4.82 26.08 -6.19
C ASP A 148 3.58 26.72 -6.83
N GLU A 149 2.43 26.01 -6.82
CA GLU A 149 1.14 26.53 -7.28
C GLU A 149 0.59 27.70 -6.44
N LEU A 150 1.08 27.87 -5.20
CA LEU A 150 0.66 28.95 -4.29
C LEU A 150 1.48 30.25 -4.47
N LYS A 151 2.59 30.22 -5.21
CA LYS A 151 3.45 31.39 -5.45
C LYS A 151 2.97 32.24 -6.62
#